data_AF-A0A1B6FTX3-F1
#
_entry.id   AF-A0A1B6FTX3-F1
#
_cell.length_a   1.000
_cell.length_b   1.000
_cell.length_c   1.000
_cell.angle_alpha   90.00
_cell.angle_beta   90.00
_cell.angle_gamma   90.00
#
_symmetry.space_group_name_H-M   'P 1'
#
loop_
_entity.id
_entity.type
_entity.pdbx_description
1 polymer ?
#
loop_
_entity_poly.entity_id
_entity_poly.type
_entity_poly.pdbx_seq_one_letter_code
_entity_poly.pdbx_strand_id
1 'polypeptide(L)'
;CSEDSDCLSNHTCSNFKCVDPCGSVCGNNTICTVENHHTACACKPGFVGNPFQNCVGQDTIKPTKTYVIEREEVNWMSANEQCRSKGMQLASIMSATEQADVERAYI
;
A
#
# COMPACT_ATOMS: atom_id res chain seq x y z
N CYS A 1 -1.85 -1.40 39.06
CA CYS A 1 -2.26 -2.62 38.35
C CYS A 1 -1.12 -3.62 38.43
N SER A 2 -1.43 -4.89 38.52
CA SER A 2 -0.51 -6.02 38.36
C SER A 2 -0.83 -6.83 37.10
N GLU A 3 -2.07 -6.72 36.62
CA GLU A 3 -2.57 -7.31 35.37
C GLU A 3 -3.50 -6.33 34.64
N ASP A 4 -3.82 -6.61 33.37
CA ASP A 4 -4.64 -5.72 32.53
C ASP A 4 -6.04 -5.49 33.08
N SER A 5 -6.64 -6.52 33.69
CA SER A 5 -7.97 -6.50 34.32
C SER A 5 -8.09 -5.51 35.48
N ASP A 6 -6.98 -5.05 36.05
CA ASP A 6 -6.98 -3.99 37.07
C ASP A 6 -7.23 -2.59 36.47
N CYS A 7 -7.13 -2.46 35.14
CA CYS A 7 -7.33 -1.21 34.41
C CYS A 7 -8.71 -1.15 33.76
N LEU A 8 -9.08 0.02 33.23
CA LEU A 8 -10.26 0.15 32.39
C LEU A 8 -10.10 -0.69 31.12
N SER A 9 -11.21 -1.12 30.51
CA SER A 9 -11.21 -1.97 29.31
C SER A 9 -10.48 -1.39 28.10
N ASN A 10 -10.23 -0.08 28.09
CA ASN A 10 -9.46 0.65 27.09
C ASN A 10 -8.00 0.95 27.49
N HIS A 11 -7.50 0.38 28.58
CA HIS A 11 -6.14 0.55 29.08
C HIS A 11 -5.47 -0.81 29.33
N THR A 12 -4.15 -0.86 29.28
CA THR A 12 -3.34 -2.04 29.64
C THR A 12 -2.44 -1.71 30.84
N CYS A 13 -2.07 -2.71 31.62
CA CYS A 13 -1.10 -2.58 32.67
C CYS A 13 0.33 -2.70 32.12
N SER A 14 1.08 -1.60 32.17
CA SER A 14 2.50 -1.59 31.81
C SER A 14 3.32 -0.94 32.91
N ASN A 15 4.36 -1.64 33.38
CA ASN A 15 5.22 -1.17 34.48
C ASN A 15 4.43 -0.68 35.70
N PHE A 16 3.44 -1.47 36.12
CA PHE A 16 2.53 -1.19 37.25
C PHE A 16 1.64 0.06 37.08
N LYS A 17 1.54 0.60 35.86
CA LYS A 17 0.71 1.76 35.53
C LYS A 17 -0.28 1.41 34.42
N CYS A 18 -1.54 1.85 34.58
CA CYS A 18 -2.51 1.79 33.49
C CYS A 18 -2.14 2.82 32.43
N VAL A 19 -1.92 2.35 31.20
CA VAL A 19 -1.53 3.19 30.06
C VAL A 19 -2.45 2.92 28.87
N ASP A 20 -2.62 3.93 28.04
CA ASP A 20 -3.29 3.78 26.74
C ASP A 20 -2.33 3.07 25.78
N PRO A 21 -2.65 1.86 25.30
CA PRO A 21 -1.79 1.11 24.40
C PRO A 21 -1.70 1.72 22.99
N CYS A 22 -2.62 2.60 22.59
CA CYS A 22 -2.63 3.17 21.25
C CYS A 22 -1.39 4.01 20.92
N GLY A 23 -0.82 4.70 21.92
CA GLY A 23 0.33 5.59 21.74
C GLY A 23 1.66 4.88 21.44
N SER A 24 1.75 3.57 21.66
CA SER A 24 2.98 2.79 21.50
C SER A 24 2.90 1.68 20.46
N VAL A 25 1.69 1.27 20.04
CA VAL A 25 1.47 0.07 19.23
C VAL A 25 1.12 0.36 17.77
N CYS A 26 0.36 1.43 17.49
CA CYS A 26 -0.11 1.70 16.13
C CYS A 26 0.84 2.63 15.35
N GLY A 27 0.94 2.37 14.04
CA GLY A 27 1.70 3.21 13.10
C GLY A 27 0.95 4.50 12.71
N ASN A 28 1.60 5.33 11.89
CA ASN A 28 1.01 6.59 11.42
C ASN A 28 -0.18 6.36 10.48
N ASN A 29 -1.10 7.34 10.44
CA ASN A 29 -2.33 7.34 9.63
C ASN A 29 -3.28 6.17 9.92
N THR A 30 -3.38 5.79 11.19
CA THR A 30 -4.26 4.70 11.66
C THR A 30 -5.37 5.21 12.57
N ILE A 31 -6.37 4.35 12.75
CA ILE A 31 -7.39 4.40 13.78
C ILE A 31 -7.03 3.28 14.75
N CYS A 32 -6.88 3.63 16.02
CA CYS A 32 -6.65 2.67 17.10
C CYS A 32 -7.95 2.43 17.86
N THR A 33 -8.26 1.17 18.13
CA THR A 33 -9.41 0.75 18.94
C THR A 33 -8.93 -0.22 20.02
N VAL A 34 -9.35 0.00 21.25
CA VAL A 34 -9.03 -0.87 22.39
C VAL A 34 -10.31 -1.44 22.95
N GLU A 35 -10.45 -2.76 22.90
CA GLU A 35 -11.61 -3.47 23.47
C GLU A 35 -11.12 -4.65 24.29
N ASN A 36 -11.62 -4.78 25.54
CA ASN A 36 -11.22 -5.84 26.46
C ASN A 36 -9.70 -5.96 26.63
N HIS A 37 -9.00 -4.82 26.76
CA HIS A 37 -7.53 -4.74 26.85
C HIS A 37 -6.78 -5.19 25.58
N HIS A 38 -7.48 -5.56 24.51
CA HIS A 38 -6.90 -5.88 23.21
C HIS A 38 -6.87 -4.65 22.31
N THR A 39 -5.71 -4.37 21.74
CA THR A 39 -5.51 -3.25 20.83
C THR A 39 -5.57 -3.71 19.39
N ALA A 40 -6.38 -3.05 18.58
CA ALA A 40 -6.43 -3.21 17.13
C ALA A 40 -6.10 -1.90 16.44
N CYS A 41 -5.30 -1.98 15.37
CA CYS A 41 -4.94 -0.86 14.53
C CYS A 41 -5.49 -1.08 13.13
N ALA A 42 -6.14 -0.07 12.55
CA ALA A 42 -6.61 -0.08 11.17
C ALA A 42 -6.15 1.19 10.44
N CYS A 43 -5.85 1.11 9.14
CA CYS A 43 -5.55 2.33 8.37
C CYS A 43 -6.80 3.23 8.30
N LYS A 44 -6.59 4.56 8.35
CA LYS A 44 -7.67 5.53 8.13
C LYS A 44 -8.28 5.35 6.73
N PRO A 45 -9.55 5.74 6.53
CA PRO A 45 -10.15 5.76 5.19
C PRO A 45 -9.25 6.52 4.19
N GLY A 46 -8.99 5.91 3.03
CA GLY A 46 -8.09 6.46 2.02
C GLY A 46 -6.60 6.17 2.26
N PHE A 47 -6.24 5.34 3.26
CA PHE A 47 -4.88 4.89 3.50
C PHE A 47 -4.77 3.36 3.47
N VAL A 48 -3.62 2.85 3.06
CA VAL A 48 -3.32 1.41 2.96
C VAL A 48 -1.88 1.12 3.40
N GLY A 49 -1.58 -0.13 3.75
CA GLY A 49 -0.27 -0.55 4.24
C GLY A 49 -0.40 -1.42 5.48
N ASN A 50 0.65 -1.43 6.31
CA ASN A 50 0.66 -2.16 7.57
C ASN A 50 0.26 -1.21 8.73
N PRO A 51 -0.90 -1.41 9.38
CA PRO A 51 -1.37 -0.51 10.44
C PRO A 51 -0.52 -0.53 11.73
N PHE A 52 0.33 -1.54 11.94
CA PHE A 52 1.27 -1.56 13.07
C PHE A 52 2.61 -0.86 12.74
N GLN A 53 2.83 -0.46 11.49
CA GLN A 53 4.07 0.19 11.05
C GLN A 53 3.80 1.57 10.47
N ASN A 54 3.08 1.62 9.35
CA ASN A 54 2.75 2.85 8.64
C ASN A 54 1.67 2.59 7.58
N CYS A 55 0.70 3.50 7.48
CA CYS A 55 -0.22 3.55 6.35
C CYS A 55 0.11 4.76 5.45
N VAL A 56 0.10 4.53 4.14
CA VAL A 56 0.32 5.54 3.10
C VAL A 56 -0.99 5.85 2.39
N GLY A 57 -1.13 7.08 1.88
CA GLY A 57 -2.34 7.48 1.16
C GLY A 57 -2.54 6.60 -0.07
N GLN A 58 -3.76 6.13 -0.31
CA GLN A 58 -4.08 5.34 -1.51
C GLN A 58 -3.76 6.12 -2.79
N ASP A 59 -3.90 7.45 -2.77
CA ASP A 59 -3.51 8.32 -3.88
C ASP A 59 -2.01 8.28 -4.19
N THR A 60 -1.17 7.91 -3.22
CA THR A 60 0.27 7.73 -3.44
C THR A 60 0.59 6.36 -4.04
N ILE A 61 -0.33 5.40 -3.98
CA ILE A 61 -0.23 4.14 -4.73
C ILE A 61 -0.87 4.35 -6.10
N LYS A 62 -0.29 5.25 -6.89
CA LYS A 62 -0.59 5.31 -8.31
C LYS A 62 0.00 4.04 -8.92
N PRO A 63 -0.80 3.12 -9.51
CA PRO A 63 -0.24 1.93 -10.13
C PRO A 63 0.75 2.38 -11.21
N THR A 64 2.02 2.11 -10.98
CA THR A 64 3.07 2.43 -11.96
C THR A 64 2.93 1.43 -13.10
N LYS A 65 2.39 1.88 -14.24
CA LYS A 65 2.35 1.06 -15.45
C LYS A 65 3.80 0.71 -15.81
N THR A 66 4.10 -0.59 -15.87
CA THR A 66 5.41 -1.09 -16.30
C THR A 66 5.28 -1.55 -17.74
N TYR A 67 6.15 -1.05 -18.62
CA TYR A 67 6.18 -1.41 -20.04
C TYR A 67 7.43 -2.21 -20.35
N VAL A 68 7.29 -3.21 -21.22
CA VAL A 68 8.42 -3.89 -21.86
C VAL A 68 8.52 -3.33 -23.27
N ILE A 69 9.66 -2.76 -23.61
CA ILE A 69 9.92 -2.18 -24.93
C ILE A 69 10.82 -3.12 -25.72
N GLU A 70 10.33 -3.61 -26.85
CA GLU A 70 11.12 -4.37 -27.82
C GLU A 70 11.66 -3.42 -28.90
N ARG A 71 12.91 -3.64 -29.35
CA ARG A 71 13.62 -2.74 -30.29
C ARG A 71 13.42 -3.09 -31.76
N GLU A 72 12.68 -4.15 -32.06
CA GLU A 72 12.42 -4.58 -33.43
C GLU A 72 11.26 -3.78 -34.02
N GLU A 73 11.50 -3.10 -35.16
CA GLU A 73 10.45 -2.42 -35.91
C GLU A 73 9.58 -3.45 -36.63
N VAL A 74 8.45 -3.81 -36.02
CA VAL A 74 7.46 -4.70 -36.60
C VAL A 74 6.12 -4.01 -36.75
N ASN A 75 5.26 -4.52 -37.64
CA ASN A 75 3.89 -4.03 -37.74
C ASN A 75 3.08 -4.38 -36.48
N TRP A 76 1.92 -3.73 -36.31
CA TRP A 76 1.06 -3.90 -35.15
C TRP A 76 0.66 -5.35 -34.89
N MET A 77 0.35 -6.11 -35.95
CA MET A 77 -0.10 -7.50 -35.82
C MET A 77 1.01 -8.39 -35.28
N SER A 78 2.23 -8.23 -35.81
CA SER A 78 3.42 -8.92 -35.34
C SER A 78 3.79 -8.53 -33.91
N ALA A 79 3.75 -7.24 -33.55
CA ALA A 79 3.99 -6.78 -32.18
C ALA A 79 2.98 -7.38 -31.19
N ASN A 80 1.70 -7.37 -31.53
CA ASN A 80 0.63 -7.90 -30.68
C ASN A 80 0.75 -9.40 -30.48
N GLU A 81 1.11 -10.15 -31.52
CA GLU A 81 1.37 -11.59 -31.43
C GLU A 81 2.58 -11.89 -30.52
N GLN A 82 3.67 -11.13 -30.65
CA GLN A 82 4.86 -11.27 -29.79
C GLN A 82 4.56 -10.98 -28.32
N CYS A 83 3.79 -9.94 -27.99
CA CYS A 83 3.37 -9.70 -26.62
C CYS A 83 2.55 -10.89 -26.08
N ARG A 84 1.59 -11.38 -26.87
CA ARG A 84 0.72 -12.49 -26.48
C ARG A 84 1.50 -13.79 -26.25
N SER A 85 2.50 -14.08 -27.08
CA SER A 85 3.33 -15.29 -26.91
C SER A 85 4.14 -15.28 -25.60
N LYS A 86 4.45 -14.09 -25.08
CA LYS A 86 5.10 -13.89 -23.76
C LYS A 86 4.11 -13.80 -22.59
N GLY A 87 2.82 -14.02 -22.82
CA GLY A 87 1.77 -13.87 -21.80
C GLY A 87 1.48 -12.40 -21.43
N MET A 88 1.91 -11.46 -22.26
CA MET A 88 1.70 -10.02 -22.08
C MET A 88 0.64 -9.49 -23.03
N GLN A 89 0.21 -8.25 -22.81
CA GLN A 89 -0.70 -7.53 -23.70
C GLN A 89 0.03 -6.34 -24.31
N LEU A 90 -0.18 -6.11 -25.62
CA LEU A 90 0.36 -4.92 -26.27
C LEU A 90 -0.28 -3.68 -25.65
N ALA A 91 0.54 -2.80 -25.10
CA ALA A 91 0.06 -1.58 -24.44
C ALA A 91 -0.61 -0.65 -25.47
N SER A 92 -1.77 -0.10 -25.09
CA SER A 92 -2.39 1.02 -25.81
C SER A 92 -2.03 2.29 -25.06
N ILE A 93 -1.23 3.17 -25.69
CA ILE A 93 -0.85 4.44 -25.09
C ILE A 93 -2.05 5.40 -25.22
N MET A 94 -2.67 5.74 -24.09
CA MET A 94 -3.94 6.48 -24.07
C MET A 94 -3.78 7.97 -23.74
N SER A 95 -2.55 8.45 -23.47
CA SER A 95 -2.29 9.87 -23.17
C SER A 95 -0.88 10.30 -23.53
N ALA A 96 -0.69 11.61 -23.73
CA ALA A 96 0.63 12.20 -23.98
C ALA A 96 1.60 12.02 -22.80
N THR A 97 1.10 12.01 -21.57
CA THR A 97 1.90 11.71 -20.38
C THR A 97 2.40 10.27 -20.40
N GLU A 98 1.53 9.33 -20.78
CA GLU A 98 1.88 7.91 -20.91
C GLU A 98 2.92 7.68 -22.01
N GLN A 99 2.80 8.36 -23.15
CA GLN A 99 3.79 8.35 -24.22
C GLN A 99 5.15 8.88 -23.73
N ALA A 100 5.18 10.02 -23.04
CA ALA A 100 6.42 10.61 -22.53
C ALA A 100 7.12 9.72 -21.48
N ASP A 101 6.35 9.00 -20.66
CA ASP A 101 6.90 8.05 -19.69
C ASP A 101 7.54 6.82 -20.39
N VAL A 102 6.93 6.31 -21.46
CA VAL A 102 7.49 5.24 -22.29
C VAL A 102 8.78 5.70 -22.99
N GLU A 103 8.79 6.90 -23.56
CA GLU A 103 9.96 7.47 -24.25
C GLU A 103 11.14 7.72 -23.30
N ARG A 104 10.89 8.15 -22.05
CA ARG A 104 11.95 8.29 -21.04
C ARG A 104 12.61 6.96 -20.67
N ALA A 105 11.87 5.86 -20.72
CA ALA A 105 12.43 4.52 -20.46
C ALA A 105 13.28 3.99 -21.63
N TYR A 106 13.28 4.70 -22.77
CA TYR A 106 14.04 4.36 -23.97
C TYR A 106 15.43 5.04 -24.03
N ILE A 107 15.69 6.02 -23.18
CA ILE A 107 16.98 6.75 -23.05
C ILE A 107 17.82 6.11 -21.94
#